data_AF-A0A3S5J7D8-F1
#
_entry.id   AF-A0A3S5J7D8-F1
#
_cell.length_a   1.000
_cell.length_b   1.000
_cell.length_c   1.000
_cell.angle_alpha   90.00
_cell.angle_beta   90.00
_cell.angle_gamma   90.00
#
_symmetry.space_group_name_H-M   'P 1'
#
loop_
_entity.id
_entity.type
_entity.pdbx_description
1 polymer ?
#
loop_
_entity_poly.entity_id
_entity_poly.type
_entity_poly.pdbx_seq_one_letter_code
_entity_poly.pdbx_strand_id
1 'polypeptide(L)'
;MNRRDLDHHEGERLQATTPRSLAIWPILVGWLLVIGWLVSPLASGVGGRWQYVVWIPDWVWLVLIGFCAGLAGFILAMGRRPRSLRLLAAAGLMVLGPLWGTLHRDVGLRGGQAAEDPIVVFLNAQDPGSRVVDDVVEKLIAMDAAVVVIVNPGWIPITWRAIESKASTGRFLQRSGHFFVASRAAIASMRRIVTNGEIRAVEVTFELEDGSPLPRRILVADLPSDLAVNRAESLRTLAAGIAADVEGGPQADSRFDLLVGDLNTTPRTPELNLVVPGFQDAFTMVGRGWGGTWPRDRGWLRIDFALVPPDRMPTSVKTFDPGSGGHRGLVIGYRRP
;
A
#
# COMPACT_ATOMS: atom_id res chain seq x y z
N MET A 1 -21.14 65.90 -39.28
CA MET A 1 -20.98 64.67 -38.47
C MET A 1 -19.56 64.19 -38.69
N ASN A 2 -18.70 64.31 -37.68
CA ASN A 2 -17.25 64.42 -37.82
C ASN A 2 -16.58 63.04 -37.72
N ARG A 3 -15.74 62.67 -38.68
CA ARG A 3 -15.08 61.34 -38.77
C ARG A 3 -14.06 61.10 -37.63
N ARG A 4 -13.79 62.09 -36.79
CA ARG A 4 -12.87 62.01 -35.64
C ARG A 4 -13.49 61.50 -34.34
N ASP A 5 -14.81 61.41 -34.25
CA ASP A 5 -15.48 60.91 -33.04
C ASP A 5 -15.70 59.38 -33.04
N LEU A 6 -15.39 58.70 -34.16
CA LEU A 6 -15.54 57.24 -34.28
C LEU A 6 -14.28 56.47 -33.85
N ASP A 7 -13.09 57.08 -33.90
CA ASP A 7 -11.84 56.41 -33.52
C ASP A 7 -11.58 56.43 -31.99
N HIS A 8 -12.33 57.22 -31.22
CA HIS A 8 -12.18 57.28 -29.75
C HIS A 8 -13.02 56.26 -28.98
N HIS A 9 -13.89 55.47 -29.64
CA HIS A 9 -14.69 54.45 -28.96
C HIS A 9 -14.25 53.00 -29.22
N GLU A 10 -13.34 52.74 -30.16
CA GLU A 10 -12.78 51.38 -30.37
C GLU A 10 -11.53 51.10 -29.51
N GLY A 11 -10.87 52.14 -28.95
CA GLY A 11 -9.65 51.98 -28.15
C GLY A 11 -9.83 51.56 -26.69
N GLU A 12 -11.03 51.69 -26.11
CA GLU A 12 -11.27 51.50 -24.66
C GLU A 12 -11.91 50.15 -24.28
N ARG A 13 -12.15 49.25 -25.24
CA ARG A 13 -12.82 47.95 -24.98
C ARG A 13 -11.95 46.72 -25.13
N LEU A 14 -10.63 46.86 -25.09
CA LEU A 14 -9.82 45.77 -24.54
C LEU A 14 -10.07 45.78 -23.03
N GLN A 15 -11.22 45.22 -22.61
CA GLN A 15 -11.51 44.91 -21.21
C GLN A 15 -10.33 44.08 -20.71
N ALA A 16 -9.39 44.74 -20.03
CA ALA A 16 -8.27 44.08 -19.40
C ALA A 16 -8.88 43.08 -18.44
N THR A 17 -8.84 41.80 -18.80
CA THR A 17 -9.29 40.70 -17.95
C THR A 17 -8.55 40.87 -16.64
N THR A 18 -9.26 41.29 -15.59
CA THR A 18 -8.61 41.55 -14.32
C THR A 18 -7.92 40.26 -13.86
N PRO A 19 -6.68 40.30 -13.32
CA PRO A 19 -5.97 39.09 -12.89
C PRO A 19 -6.81 38.15 -12.00
N ARG A 20 -7.82 38.68 -11.32
CA ARG A 20 -8.82 37.92 -10.56
C ARG A 20 -9.63 36.95 -11.40
N SER A 21 -10.10 37.33 -12.58
CA SER A 21 -10.91 36.43 -13.41
C SER A 21 -10.09 35.24 -13.92
N LEU A 22 -8.79 35.44 -14.14
CA LEU A 22 -7.86 34.36 -14.53
C LEU A 22 -7.57 33.40 -13.37
N ALA A 23 -7.54 33.88 -12.12
CA ALA A 23 -7.29 33.05 -10.95
C ALA A 23 -8.47 32.12 -10.59
N ILE A 24 -9.69 32.39 -11.08
CA ILE A 24 -10.88 31.57 -10.78
C ILE A 24 -10.68 30.13 -11.25
N TRP A 25 -10.12 29.93 -12.44
CA TRP A 25 -9.94 28.59 -13.01
C TRP A 25 -9.06 27.65 -12.19
N PRO A 26 -7.81 28.01 -11.83
CA PRO A 26 -6.99 27.14 -10.99
C PRO A 26 -7.60 26.91 -9.60
N ILE A 27 -8.33 27.89 -9.05
CA ILE A 27 -9.06 27.71 -7.78
C ILE A 27 -10.15 26.64 -7.94
N LEU A 28 -10.99 26.75 -8.98
CA LEU A 28 -12.06 25.79 -9.23
C LEU A 28 -11.51 24.38 -9.48
N VAL A 29 -10.47 24.25 -10.30
CA VAL A 29 -9.81 22.96 -10.56
C VAL A 29 -9.20 22.41 -9.27
N GLY A 30 -8.52 23.24 -8.47
CA GLY A 30 -7.97 22.83 -7.18
C GLY A 30 -9.04 22.29 -6.23
N TRP A 31 -10.20 22.94 -6.14
CA TRP A 31 -11.33 22.45 -5.33
C TRP A 31 -11.90 21.13 -5.86
N LEU A 32 -12.03 20.97 -7.18
CA LEU A 32 -12.46 19.70 -7.78
C LEU A 32 -11.47 18.57 -7.46
N LEU A 33 -10.17 18.83 -7.49
CA LEU A 33 -9.14 17.87 -7.10
C LEU A 33 -9.22 17.51 -5.62
N VAL A 34 -9.43 18.49 -4.72
CA VAL A 34 -9.62 18.24 -3.28
C VAL A 34 -10.86 17.38 -3.04
N ILE A 35 -11.99 17.71 -3.67
CA ILE A 35 -13.23 16.92 -3.56
C ILE A 35 -13.01 15.50 -4.09
N GLY A 36 -12.37 15.37 -5.27
CA GLY A 36 -12.02 14.07 -5.84
C GLY A 36 -11.14 13.24 -4.92
N TRP A 37 -10.10 13.86 -4.34
CA TRP A 37 -9.22 13.23 -3.38
C TRP A 37 -9.95 12.80 -2.11
N LEU A 38 -10.84 13.63 -1.53
CA LEU A 38 -11.58 13.31 -0.32
C LEU A 38 -12.63 12.20 -0.54
N VAL A 39 -13.30 12.22 -1.70
CA VAL A 39 -14.39 11.28 -2.02
C VAL A 39 -13.86 9.96 -2.58
N SER A 40 -12.60 9.88 -3.04
CA SER A 40 -12.05 8.67 -3.66
C SER A 40 -12.20 7.37 -2.86
N PRO A 41 -12.05 7.33 -1.52
CA PRO A 41 -12.26 6.11 -0.74
C PRO A 41 -13.72 5.64 -0.75
N LEU A 42 -14.66 6.60 -0.69
CA LEU A 42 -16.09 6.31 -0.75
C LEU A 42 -16.47 5.85 -2.16
N ALA A 43 -15.91 6.51 -3.18
CA ALA A 43 -16.11 6.16 -4.58
C ALA A 43 -15.60 4.73 -4.89
N SER A 44 -14.49 4.30 -4.28
CA SER A 44 -14.01 2.92 -4.47
C SER A 44 -14.97 1.87 -3.93
N GLY A 45 -15.76 2.17 -2.90
CA GLY A 45 -16.77 1.25 -2.36
C GLY A 45 -17.96 1.01 -3.31
N VAL A 46 -18.19 1.91 -4.27
CA VAL A 46 -19.21 1.75 -5.32
C VAL A 46 -18.78 0.70 -6.37
N GLY A 47 -17.48 0.47 -6.51
CA GLY A 47 -16.92 -0.49 -7.45
C GLY A 47 -16.86 -0.01 -8.91
N GLY A 48 -16.59 -0.96 -9.82
CA GLY A 48 -16.43 -0.71 -11.25
C GLY A 48 -15.34 0.33 -11.54
N ARG A 49 -15.60 1.25 -12.48
CA ARG A 49 -14.61 2.27 -12.87
C ARG A 49 -14.26 3.29 -11.79
N TRP A 50 -15.04 3.39 -10.72
CA TRP A 50 -14.77 4.37 -9.66
C TRP A 50 -13.63 3.93 -8.75
N GLN A 51 -13.30 2.63 -8.73
CA GLN A 51 -12.16 2.15 -7.95
C GLN A 51 -10.84 2.72 -8.45
N TYR A 52 -10.69 3.02 -9.73
CA TYR A 52 -9.46 3.61 -10.28
C TYR A 52 -9.07 4.94 -9.62
N VAL A 53 -10.04 5.68 -9.07
CA VAL A 53 -9.78 6.96 -8.42
C VAL A 53 -8.98 6.80 -7.12
N VAL A 54 -9.22 5.71 -6.36
CA VAL A 54 -8.46 5.43 -5.12
C VAL A 54 -7.04 4.93 -5.40
N TRP A 55 -6.79 4.43 -6.61
CA TRP A 55 -5.47 3.99 -7.06
C TRP A 55 -4.52 5.11 -7.45
N ILE A 56 -5.02 6.34 -7.62
CA ILE A 56 -4.15 7.49 -7.82
C ILE A 56 -3.42 7.75 -6.49
N PRO A 57 -2.08 7.65 -6.43
CA PRO A 57 -1.35 7.86 -5.19
C PRO A 57 -1.63 9.23 -4.60
N ASP A 58 -1.75 9.31 -3.28
CA ASP A 58 -2.10 10.57 -2.60
C ASP A 58 -1.14 11.72 -2.93
N TRP A 59 0.16 11.44 -3.04
CA TRP A 59 1.14 12.47 -3.39
C TRP A 59 0.87 13.09 -4.78
N VAL A 60 0.28 12.35 -5.73
CA VAL A 60 -0.12 12.88 -7.04
C VAL A 60 -1.23 13.90 -6.88
N TRP A 61 -2.29 13.56 -6.11
CA TRP A 61 -3.37 14.50 -5.79
C TRP A 61 -2.83 15.78 -5.18
N LEU A 62 -1.93 15.65 -4.21
CA LEU A 62 -1.41 16.77 -3.44
C LEU A 62 -0.46 17.65 -4.23
N VAL A 63 0.34 17.07 -5.14
CA VAL A 63 1.14 17.83 -6.11
C VAL A 63 0.24 18.65 -7.03
N LEU A 64 -0.83 18.05 -7.57
CA LEU A 64 -1.76 18.75 -8.47
C LEU A 64 -2.53 19.87 -7.75
N ILE A 65 -3.01 19.61 -6.53
CA ILE A 65 -3.67 20.62 -5.69
C ILE A 65 -2.69 21.75 -5.36
N GLY A 66 -1.45 21.42 -4.97
CA GLY A 66 -0.38 22.38 -4.71
C GLY A 66 -0.03 23.24 -5.92
N PHE A 67 0.03 22.64 -7.11
CA PHE A 67 0.25 23.35 -8.36
C PHE A 67 -0.87 24.36 -8.65
N CYS A 68 -2.14 23.93 -8.56
CA CYS A 68 -3.29 24.82 -8.75
C CYS A 68 -3.31 25.98 -7.74
N ALA A 69 -3.04 25.69 -6.46
CA ALA A 69 -2.95 26.69 -5.41
C ALA A 69 -1.80 27.70 -5.66
N GLY A 70 -0.62 27.20 -6.04
CA GLY A 70 0.55 28.02 -6.37
C GLY A 70 0.29 28.94 -7.56
N LEU A 71 -0.31 28.42 -8.63
CA LEU A 71 -0.67 29.18 -9.82
C LEU A 71 -1.70 30.27 -9.51
N ALA A 72 -2.78 29.93 -8.80
CA ALA A 72 -3.80 30.91 -8.38
C ALA A 72 -3.17 32.02 -7.54
N GLY A 73 -2.31 31.65 -6.59
CA GLY A 73 -1.62 32.59 -5.73
C GLY A 73 -0.67 33.52 -6.50
N PHE A 74 0.10 32.98 -7.44
CA PHE A 74 0.97 33.75 -8.33
C PHE A 74 0.18 34.80 -9.13
N ILE A 75 -0.93 34.40 -9.75
CA ILE A 75 -1.81 35.30 -10.51
C ILE A 75 -2.35 36.42 -9.62
N LEU A 76 -2.79 36.09 -8.40
CA LEU A 76 -3.29 37.09 -7.44
C LEU A 76 -2.19 38.03 -6.92
N ALA A 77 -0.96 37.54 -6.77
CA ALA A 77 0.19 38.32 -6.31
C ALA A 77 0.64 39.38 -7.33
N MET A 78 0.48 39.11 -8.63
CA MET A 78 0.70 40.13 -9.68
C MET A 78 -0.19 41.38 -9.50
N GLY A 79 -1.31 41.25 -8.77
CA GLY A 79 -2.18 42.38 -8.40
C GLY A 79 -1.64 43.29 -7.28
N ARG A 80 -0.40 43.09 -6.80
CA ARG A 80 0.33 43.93 -5.82
C ARG A 80 -0.43 44.29 -4.52
N ARG A 81 -1.26 43.40 -3.98
CA ARG A 81 -1.95 43.63 -2.69
C ARG A 81 -1.38 42.72 -1.59
N PRO A 82 -1.04 43.23 -0.40
CA PRO A 82 -0.47 42.41 0.70
C PRO A 82 -1.41 41.28 1.18
N ARG A 83 -2.71 41.35 0.88
CA ARG A 83 -3.67 40.27 1.17
C ARG A 83 -3.46 39.01 0.34
N SER A 84 -2.87 39.09 -0.86
CA SER A 84 -2.64 37.91 -1.71
C SER A 84 -1.58 36.97 -1.12
N LEU A 85 -0.55 37.53 -0.46
CA LEU A 85 0.49 36.74 0.20
C LEU A 85 -0.07 35.89 1.36
N ARG A 86 -1.04 36.43 2.11
CA ARG A 86 -1.71 35.67 3.19
C ARG A 86 -2.54 34.52 2.64
N LEU A 87 -3.22 34.73 1.51
CA LEU A 87 -3.99 33.67 0.83
C LEU A 87 -3.09 32.57 0.27
N LEU A 88 -1.95 32.95 -0.33
CA LEU A 88 -0.90 32.03 -0.74
C LEU A 88 -0.39 31.17 0.41
N ALA A 89 -0.08 31.80 1.55
CA ALA A 89 0.39 31.09 2.74
C ALA A 89 -0.67 30.12 3.29
N ALA A 90 -1.94 30.56 3.36
CA ALA A 90 -3.04 29.70 3.81
C ALA A 90 -3.26 28.51 2.86
N ALA A 91 -3.23 28.73 1.54
CA ALA A 91 -3.35 27.67 0.55
C ALA A 91 -2.16 26.69 0.60
N GLY A 92 -0.95 27.19 0.80
CA GLY A 92 0.24 26.35 1.01
C GLY A 92 0.10 25.47 2.25
N LEU A 93 -0.35 26.02 3.38
CA LEU A 93 -0.57 25.25 4.61
C LEU A 93 -1.64 24.16 4.44
N MET A 94 -2.70 24.41 3.67
CA MET A 94 -3.74 23.41 3.37
C MET A 94 -3.21 22.21 2.57
N VAL A 95 -2.12 22.37 1.80
CA VAL A 95 -1.52 21.28 1.02
C VAL A 95 -0.40 20.59 1.80
N LEU A 96 0.41 21.36 2.52
CA LEU A 96 1.57 20.84 3.26
C LEU A 96 1.17 19.87 4.36
N GLY A 97 0.08 20.12 5.09
CA GLY A 97 -0.40 19.22 6.14
C GLY A 97 -0.77 17.83 5.61
N PRO A 98 -1.71 17.71 4.65
CA PRO A 98 -2.03 16.44 4.00
C PRO A 98 -0.82 15.79 3.32
N LEU A 99 0.04 16.56 2.65
CA LEU A 99 1.26 16.02 2.01
C LEU A 99 2.20 15.41 3.03
N TRP A 100 2.41 16.10 4.15
CA TRP A 100 3.19 15.57 5.26
C TRP A 100 2.57 14.30 5.84
N GLY A 101 1.25 14.28 6.04
CA GLY A 101 0.54 13.09 6.53
C GLY A 101 0.65 11.89 5.57
N THR A 102 0.44 12.11 4.27
CA THR A 102 0.62 11.09 3.23
C THR A 102 2.05 10.61 3.16
N LEU A 103 3.03 11.52 3.15
CA LEU A 103 4.44 11.15 3.15
C LEU A 103 4.80 10.42 4.44
N HIS A 104 4.29 10.78 5.61
CA HIS A 104 4.56 10.01 6.83
C HIS A 104 3.94 8.60 6.78
N ARG A 105 2.79 8.42 6.11
CA ARG A 105 2.14 7.11 5.94
C ARG A 105 2.90 6.23 4.94
N ASP A 106 3.33 6.79 3.82
CA ASP A 106 3.92 6.04 2.70
C ASP A 106 5.45 6.01 2.74
N VAL A 107 6.06 7.03 3.35
CA VAL A 107 7.48 7.12 3.71
C VAL A 107 7.55 6.93 5.22
N GLY A 108 7.69 5.69 5.64
CA GLY A 108 7.82 5.36 7.05
C GLY A 108 9.00 6.10 7.68
N LEU A 109 8.71 6.97 8.65
CA LEU A 109 9.72 7.77 9.35
C LEU A 109 10.15 7.17 10.69
N ARG A 110 9.58 6.01 11.07
CA ARG A 110 9.66 5.50 12.44
C ARG A 110 10.43 4.19 12.54
N GLY A 111 11.52 4.23 13.30
CA GLY A 111 12.06 3.10 14.05
C GLY A 111 13.56 2.86 13.90
N GLY A 112 14.14 2.19 14.89
CA GLY A 112 15.44 1.49 14.82
C GLY A 112 15.22 -0.03 14.76
N GLN A 113 15.89 -0.73 13.84
CA GLN A 113 15.79 -2.18 13.70
C GLN A 113 17.10 -2.63 14.29
N ALA A 114 17.05 -3.36 15.40
CA ALA A 114 18.27 -3.98 15.87
C ALA A 114 18.70 -5.00 14.81
N ALA A 115 19.99 -5.05 14.50
CA ALA A 115 20.52 -5.93 13.46
C ALA A 115 20.20 -7.42 13.70
N GLU A 116 19.79 -7.79 14.91
CA GLU A 116 19.54 -9.16 15.35
C GLU A 116 18.05 -9.51 15.52
N ASP A 117 17.13 -8.59 15.23
CA ASP A 117 15.68 -8.85 15.33
C ASP A 117 15.27 -9.96 14.35
N PRO A 118 14.58 -11.04 14.79
CA PRO A 118 14.02 -12.03 13.88
C PRO A 118 13.05 -11.37 12.89
N ILE A 119 13.17 -11.73 11.61
CA ILE A 119 12.34 -11.16 10.54
C ILE A 119 11.42 -12.20 9.90
N VAL A 120 10.21 -11.76 9.56
CA VAL A 120 9.29 -12.41 8.64
C VAL A 120 9.36 -11.67 7.31
N VAL A 121 9.48 -12.41 6.21
CA VAL A 121 9.48 -11.87 4.85
C VAL A 121 8.19 -12.27 4.15
N PHE A 122 7.56 -11.30 3.47
CA PHE A 122 6.45 -11.54 2.56
C PHE A 122 6.82 -11.10 1.15
N LEU A 123 6.46 -11.88 0.13
CA LEU A 123 6.67 -11.53 -1.27
C LEU A 123 5.55 -12.08 -2.17
N ASN A 124 4.90 -11.22 -2.96
CA ASN A 124 4.27 -11.68 -4.20
C ASN A 124 5.33 -11.80 -5.30
N ALA A 125 5.68 -13.02 -5.69
CA ALA A 125 6.75 -13.24 -6.66
C ALA A 125 6.28 -13.09 -8.12
N GLN A 126 4.96 -13.06 -8.36
CA GLN A 126 4.35 -12.99 -9.68
C GLN A 126 4.79 -14.12 -10.63
N ASP A 127 4.80 -15.34 -10.12
CA ASP A 127 5.13 -16.59 -10.83
C ASP A 127 6.40 -16.51 -11.70
N PRO A 128 7.57 -16.26 -11.10
CA PRO A 128 8.80 -16.09 -11.84
C PRO A 128 9.17 -17.40 -12.56
N GLY A 129 9.62 -17.26 -13.81
CA GLY A 129 10.15 -18.36 -14.61
C GLY A 129 11.54 -18.81 -14.15
N SER A 130 11.96 -19.99 -14.61
CA SER A 130 13.24 -20.62 -14.22
C SER A 130 14.50 -19.81 -14.53
N ARG A 131 14.45 -18.85 -15.47
CA ARG A 131 15.64 -18.06 -15.87
C ARG A 131 16.08 -16.99 -14.86
N VAL A 132 15.20 -16.59 -13.96
CA VAL A 132 15.42 -15.45 -13.05
C VAL A 132 15.21 -15.81 -11.58
N VAL A 133 14.87 -17.07 -11.31
CA VAL A 133 14.46 -17.53 -9.98
C VAL A 133 15.65 -17.72 -9.04
N ASP A 134 16.82 -18.05 -9.57
CA ASP A 134 18.03 -18.32 -8.79
C ASP A 134 18.42 -17.06 -7.98
N ASP A 135 18.55 -15.91 -8.64
CA ASP A 135 18.85 -14.62 -7.99
C ASP A 135 17.84 -14.25 -6.90
N VAL A 136 16.55 -14.56 -7.11
CA VAL A 136 15.49 -14.28 -6.14
C VAL A 136 15.64 -15.18 -4.92
N VAL A 137 15.88 -16.47 -5.12
CA VAL A 137 16.07 -17.44 -4.03
C VAL A 137 17.34 -17.13 -3.24
N GLU A 138 18.45 -16.84 -3.92
CA GLU A 138 19.71 -16.47 -3.28
C GLU A 138 19.54 -15.25 -2.37
N LYS A 139 18.86 -14.21 -2.85
CA LYS A 139 18.55 -13.02 -2.03
C LYS A 139 17.67 -13.36 -0.83
N LEU A 140 16.62 -14.15 -1.02
CA LEU A 140 15.73 -14.54 0.08
C LEU A 140 16.47 -15.37 1.14
N ILE A 141 17.39 -16.26 0.73
CA ILE A 141 18.27 -17.00 1.64
C ILE A 141 19.22 -16.04 2.36
N ALA A 142 19.86 -15.12 1.63
CA ALA A 142 20.82 -14.16 2.19
C ALA A 142 20.20 -13.18 3.20
N MET A 143 18.89 -12.93 3.14
CA MET A 143 18.18 -12.14 4.15
C MET A 143 18.09 -12.82 5.52
N ASP A 144 18.37 -14.13 5.58
CA ASP A 144 18.39 -14.91 6.81
C ASP A 144 17.07 -14.89 7.61
N ALA A 145 15.94 -14.74 6.91
CA ALA A 145 14.65 -14.58 7.56
C ALA A 145 14.21 -15.80 8.37
N ALA A 146 13.55 -15.61 9.50
CA ALA A 146 13.03 -16.73 10.29
C ALA A 146 11.88 -17.44 9.54
N VAL A 147 11.03 -16.66 8.88
CA VAL A 147 9.92 -17.13 8.06
C VAL A 147 9.89 -16.35 6.76
N VAL A 148 9.76 -17.04 5.62
CA VAL A 148 9.54 -16.46 4.30
C VAL A 148 8.20 -16.97 3.78
N VAL A 149 7.28 -16.06 3.48
CA VAL A 149 5.95 -16.32 2.93
C VAL A 149 5.90 -15.76 1.52
N ILE A 150 5.52 -16.59 0.55
CA ILE A 150 5.49 -16.22 -0.85
C ILE A 150 4.13 -16.57 -1.46
N VAL A 151 3.53 -15.60 -2.16
CA VAL A 151 2.39 -15.84 -3.05
C VAL A 151 2.82 -15.82 -4.51
N ASN A 152 2.13 -16.60 -5.34
CA ASN A 152 2.45 -16.81 -6.75
C ASN A 152 3.93 -17.16 -6.95
N PRO A 153 4.42 -18.27 -6.35
CA PRO A 153 5.84 -18.54 -6.20
C PRO A 153 6.51 -19.04 -7.48
N GLY A 154 5.76 -19.39 -8.54
CA GLY A 154 6.33 -19.93 -9.78
C GLY A 154 7.32 -21.08 -9.54
N TRP A 155 8.56 -20.88 -10.03
CA TRP A 155 9.66 -21.84 -9.90
C TRP A 155 10.40 -21.81 -8.55
N ILE A 156 10.15 -20.82 -7.68
CA ILE A 156 10.85 -20.65 -6.40
C ILE A 156 10.89 -21.94 -5.56
N PRO A 157 9.79 -22.69 -5.37
CA PRO A 157 9.81 -23.87 -4.50
C PRO A 157 10.71 -25.00 -5.02
N ILE A 158 10.85 -25.11 -6.35
CA ILE A 158 11.69 -26.12 -6.99
C ILE A 158 13.16 -25.76 -6.81
N THR A 159 13.53 -24.52 -7.13
CA THR A 159 14.89 -24.01 -6.99
C THR A 159 15.35 -24.03 -5.53
N TRP A 160 14.50 -23.61 -4.59
CA TRP A 160 14.83 -23.62 -3.17
C TRP A 160 15.12 -25.04 -2.66
N ARG A 161 14.29 -26.02 -3.02
CA ARG A 161 14.52 -27.44 -2.66
C ARG A 161 15.82 -27.98 -3.25
N ALA A 162 16.18 -27.57 -4.47
CA ALA A 162 17.43 -27.97 -5.10
C ALA A 162 18.67 -27.37 -4.41
N ILE A 163 18.54 -26.21 -3.77
CA ILE A 163 19.59 -25.62 -2.94
C ILE A 163 19.69 -26.35 -1.60
N GLU A 164 18.57 -26.56 -0.91
CA GLU A 164 18.54 -27.29 0.38
C GLU A 164 19.10 -28.72 0.27
N SER A 165 18.87 -29.40 -0.85
CA SER A 165 19.41 -30.75 -1.05
C SER A 165 20.93 -30.81 -1.20
N LYS A 166 21.55 -29.68 -1.59
CA LYS A 166 23.02 -29.54 -1.70
C LYS A 166 23.63 -28.99 -0.42
N ALA A 167 22.95 -28.05 0.23
CA ALA A 167 23.36 -27.41 1.47
C ALA A 167 22.12 -27.08 2.31
N SER A 168 21.82 -27.94 3.28
CA SER A 168 20.68 -27.75 4.17
C SER A 168 20.85 -26.46 4.97
N THR A 169 19.87 -25.57 4.89
CA THR A 169 19.78 -24.36 5.71
C THR A 169 18.94 -24.58 6.97
N GLY A 170 18.46 -25.81 7.18
CA GLY A 170 17.60 -26.20 8.30
C GLY A 170 16.16 -25.68 8.18
N ARG A 171 15.70 -25.35 6.96
CA ARG A 171 14.36 -24.81 6.73
C ARG A 171 13.35 -25.89 6.41
N PHE A 172 12.17 -25.76 7.02
CA PHE A 172 10.96 -26.45 6.63
C PHE A 172 10.33 -25.74 5.42
N LEU A 173 10.09 -26.50 4.35
CA LEU A 173 9.53 -25.99 3.10
C LEU A 173 8.14 -26.59 2.85
N GLN A 174 7.11 -25.75 2.78
CA GLN A 174 5.75 -26.19 2.49
C GLN A 174 5.11 -25.37 1.37
N ARG A 175 4.34 -26.04 0.50
CA ARG A 175 3.58 -25.42 -0.59
C ARG A 175 2.12 -25.84 -0.50
N SER A 176 1.21 -24.89 -0.66
CA SER A 176 -0.21 -25.14 -0.84
C SER A 176 -0.72 -24.31 -2.00
N GLY A 177 -0.86 -24.92 -3.18
CA GLY A 177 -1.28 -24.22 -4.40
C GLY A 177 -0.34 -23.06 -4.78
N HIS A 178 -0.86 -21.83 -4.68
CA HIS A 178 -0.18 -20.57 -5.00
C HIS A 178 0.57 -19.97 -3.81
N PHE A 179 0.66 -20.68 -2.69
CA PHE A 179 1.34 -20.24 -1.49
C PHE A 179 2.56 -21.13 -1.24
N PHE A 180 3.68 -20.53 -0.87
CA PHE A 180 4.89 -21.21 -0.46
C PHE A 180 5.44 -20.59 0.81
N VAL A 181 5.90 -21.43 1.74
CA VAL A 181 6.48 -21.03 3.01
C VAL A 181 7.82 -21.73 3.18
N ALA A 182 8.86 -20.96 3.53
CA ALA A 182 10.15 -21.47 3.97
C ALA A 182 10.44 -20.92 5.38
N SER A 183 10.56 -21.80 6.38
CA SER A 183 10.63 -21.42 7.80
C SER A 183 11.72 -22.17 8.55
N ARG A 184 12.38 -21.51 9.51
CA ARG A 184 13.27 -22.17 10.48
C ARG A 184 12.50 -22.91 11.57
N ALA A 185 11.32 -22.41 11.91
CA ALA A 185 10.39 -23.10 12.80
C ALA A 185 9.62 -24.18 12.03
N ALA A 186 9.33 -25.31 12.68
CA ALA A 186 8.50 -26.35 12.09
C ALA A 186 7.12 -25.81 11.73
N ILE A 187 6.62 -26.19 10.55
CA ILE A 187 5.30 -25.77 10.08
C ILE A 187 4.30 -26.83 10.54
N ALA A 188 3.53 -26.52 11.58
CA ALA A 188 2.52 -27.41 12.13
C ALA A 188 1.38 -27.66 11.14
N SER A 189 0.92 -26.61 10.46
CA SER A 189 -0.12 -26.72 9.43
C SER A 189 -0.07 -25.59 8.41
N MET A 190 -0.55 -25.89 7.20
CA MET A 190 -0.79 -24.91 6.14
C MET A 190 -2.15 -25.22 5.49
N ARG A 191 -3.21 -24.57 5.99
CA ARG A 191 -4.60 -24.92 5.69
C ARG A 191 -5.27 -23.82 4.88
N ARG A 192 -6.07 -24.20 3.88
CA ARG A 192 -6.87 -23.24 3.11
C ARG A 192 -8.08 -22.79 3.93
N ILE A 193 -8.29 -21.48 3.97
CA ILE A 193 -9.39 -20.82 4.68
C ILE A 193 -10.43 -20.36 3.66
N VAL A 194 -9.96 -19.68 2.62
CA VAL A 194 -10.82 -19.13 1.57
C VAL A 194 -10.35 -19.63 0.23
N THR A 195 -11.28 -20.15 -0.56
CA THR A 195 -11.07 -20.45 -1.99
C THR A 195 -12.38 -20.13 -2.70
N ASN A 196 -12.49 -18.91 -3.19
CA ASN A 196 -13.66 -18.44 -3.95
C ASN A 196 -13.18 -17.75 -5.23
N GLY A 197 -13.19 -18.49 -6.34
CA GLY A 197 -12.60 -18.04 -7.60
C GLY A 197 -11.10 -17.73 -7.45
N GLU A 198 -10.72 -16.49 -7.74
CA GLU A 198 -9.35 -15.99 -7.60
C GLU A 198 -9.02 -15.48 -6.19
N ILE A 199 -10.01 -15.36 -5.29
CA ILE A 199 -9.78 -14.98 -3.89
C ILE A 199 -9.30 -16.20 -3.12
N ARG A 200 -8.09 -16.09 -2.56
CA ARG A 200 -7.42 -17.20 -1.88
C ARG A 200 -6.85 -16.75 -0.56
N ALA A 201 -7.02 -17.59 0.47
CA ALA A 201 -6.34 -17.39 1.74
C ALA A 201 -5.95 -18.72 2.39
N VAL A 202 -4.77 -18.75 3.01
CA VAL A 202 -4.26 -19.87 3.80
C VAL A 202 -3.84 -19.41 5.18
N GLU A 203 -4.14 -20.23 6.18
CA GLU A 203 -3.58 -20.10 7.51
C GLU A 203 -2.32 -20.98 7.60
N VAL A 204 -1.23 -20.39 8.08
CA VAL A 204 0.02 -21.09 8.36
C VAL A 204 0.24 -21.05 9.88
N THR A 205 0.38 -22.22 10.49
CA THR A 205 0.69 -22.35 11.92
C THR A 205 2.10 -22.91 12.10
N PHE A 206 2.87 -22.31 13.00
CA PHE A 206 4.23 -22.72 13.33
C PHE A 206 4.31 -23.32 14.74
N GLU A 207 5.21 -24.29 14.92
CA GLU A 207 5.62 -24.78 16.22
C GLU A 207 6.70 -23.85 16.76
N LEU A 208 6.32 -22.96 17.69
CA LEU A 208 7.20 -21.97 18.30
C LEU A 208 7.24 -22.18 19.81
N GLU A 209 8.43 -22.04 20.39
CA GLU A 209 8.63 -21.98 21.84
C GLU A 209 7.76 -20.89 22.48
N ASP A 210 7.34 -21.12 23.72
CA ASP A 210 6.57 -20.14 24.46
C ASP A 210 7.40 -18.88 24.71
N GLY A 211 6.79 -17.71 24.50
CA GLY A 211 7.48 -16.43 24.53
C GLY A 211 8.24 -16.05 23.25
N SER A 212 8.20 -16.89 22.21
CA SER A 212 8.73 -16.52 20.89
C SER A 212 8.08 -15.22 20.39
N PRO A 213 8.88 -14.26 19.88
CA PRO A 213 8.35 -13.01 19.37
C PRO A 213 7.74 -13.13 17.98
N LEU A 214 7.94 -14.27 17.30
CA LEU A 214 7.43 -14.50 15.96
C LEU A 214 5.92 -14.80 15.99
N PRO A 215 5.18 -14.44 14.92
CA PRO A 215 3.78 -14.80 14.80
C PRO A 215 3.63 -16.32 14.71
N ARG A 216 2.82 -16.92 15.59
CA ARG A 216 2.54 -18.36 15.63
C ARG A 216 1.54 -18.75 14.53
N ARG A 217 0.57 -17.88 14.23
CA ARG A 217 -0.44 -18.07 13.19
C ARG A 217 -0.45 -16.90 12.21
N ILE A 218 -0.08 -17.16 10.96
CA ILE A 218 -0.08 -16.18 9.88
C ILE A 218 -1.22 -16.48 8.90
N LEU A 219 -2.09 -15.51 8.67
CA LEU A 219 -3.04 -15.54 7.56
C LEU A 219 -2.39 -14.96 6.31
N VAL A 220 -2.31 -15.74 5.24
CA VAL A 220 -1.74 -15.32 3.96
C VAL A 220 -2.86 -15.20 2.94
N ALA A 221 -3.03 -14.03 2.34
CA ALA A 221 -4.08 -13.78 1.35
C ALA A 221 -3.51 -13.33 0.00
N ASP A 222 -4.22 -13.68 -1.07
CA ASP A 222 -3.96 -13.23 -2.43
C ASP A 222 -5.31 -12.89 -3.08
N LEU A 223 -5.46 -11.63 -3.49
CA LEU A 223 -6.67 -11.13 -4.12
C LEU A 223 -6.50 -11.01 -5.64
N PRO A 224 -7.60 -11.09 -6.42
CA PRO A 224 -7.54 -10.98 -7.88
C PRO A 224 -6.74 -9.75 -8.33
N SER A 225 -5.96 -9.86 -9.40
CA SER A 225 -5.16 -8.75 -9.93
C SER A 225 -5.90 -7.95 -11.01
N ASP A 226 -6.94 -8.51 -11.63
CA ASP A 226 -7.75 -7.83 -12.64
C ASP A 226 -8.41 -6.58 -12.05
N LEU A 227 -8.13 -5.42 -12.66
CA LEU A 227 -8.65 -4.12 -12.24
C LEU A 227 -10.14 -3.92 -12.60
N ALA A 228 -10.74 -4.82 -13.39
CA ALA A 228 -12.18 -4.82 -13.62
C ALA A 228 -12.97 -5.41 -12.43
N VAL A 229 -12.31 -6.21 -11.58
CA VAL A 229 -12.94 -6.83 -10.41
C VAL A 229 -13.13 -5.80 -9.30
N ASN A 230 -14.30 -5.81 -8.67
CA ASN A 230 -14.61 -4.92 -7.54
C ASN A 230 -13.82 -5.32 -6.28
N ARG A 231 -12.86 -4.48 -5.88
CA ARG A 231 -12.00 -4.76 -4.71
C ARG A 231 -12.73 -4.72 -3.38
N ALA A 232 -13.71 -3.84 -3.22
CA ALA A 232 -14.52 -3.80 -2.01
C ALA A 232 -15.28 -5.13 -1.82
N GLU A 233 -15.84 -5.66 -2.90
CA GLU A 233 -16.51 -6.96 -2.89
C GLU A 233 -15.52 -8.09 -2.58
N SER A 234 -14.34 -8.09 -3.21
CA SER A 234 -13.30 -9.10 -2.95
C SER A 234 -12.87 -9.14 -1.48
N LEU A 235 -12.67 -7.97 -0.87
CA LEU A 235 -12.32 -7.84 0.55
C LEU A 235 -13.46 -8.33 1.46
N ARG A 236 -14.72 -8.01 1.13
CA ARG A 236 -15.89 -8.51 1.89
C ARG A 236 -16.05 -10.03 1.76
N THR A 237 -15.83 -10.59 0.57
CA THR A 237 -15.85 -12.03 0.35
C THR A 237 -14.73 -12.73 1.11
N LEU A 238 -13.52 -12.15 1.14
CA LEU A 238 -12.42 -12.64 1.95
C LEU A 238 -12.78 -12.61 3.44
N ALA A 239 -13.28 -11.49 3.94
CA ALA A 239 -13.72 -11.33 5.33
C ALA A 239 -14.80 -12.37 5.72
N ALA A 240 -15.82 -12.54 4.88
CA ALA A 240 -16.88 -13.51 5.11
C ALA A 240 -16.36 -14.96 5.12
N GLY A 241 -15.42 -15.28 4.22
CA GLY A 241 -14.79 -16.60 4.19
C GLY A 241 -13.93 -16.88 5.42
N ILE A 242 -13.20 -15.88 5.91
CA ILE A 242 -12.45 -15.98 7.18
C ILE A 242 -13.41 -16.19 8.35
N ALA A 243 -14.48 -15.38 8.43
CA ALA A 243 -15.46 -15.48 9.51
C ALA A 243 -16.17 -16.84 9.53
N ALA A 244 -16.49 -17.41 8.37
CA ALA A 244 -17.11 -18.72 8.26
C ALA A 244 -16.20 -19.86 8.74
N ASP A 245 -14.88 -19.71 8.64
CA ASP A 245 -13.91 -20.69 9.12
C ASP A 245 -13.64 -20.60 10.62
N VAL A 246 -13.97 -19.49 11.27
CA VAL A 246 -13.80 -19.32 12.72
C VAL A 246 -15.05 -19.83 13.43
N GLU A 247 -15.09 -21.13 13.72
CA GLU A 247 -16.04 -21.69 14.68
C GLU A 247 -15.80 -21.03 16.06
N GLY A 248 -16.77 -20.27 16.58
CA GLY A 248 -16.68 -19.66 17.92
C GLY A 248 -17.22 -18.23 18.08
N GLY A 249 -17.61 -17.56 16.98
CA GLY A 249 -18.19 -16.22 17.05
C GLY A 249 -17.16 -15.11 17.38
N PRO A 250 -17.57 -13.95 17.94
CA PRO A 250 -16.78 -12.72 18.02
C PRO A 250 -15.45 -12.78 18.79
N GLN A 251 -15.11 -13.90 19.43
CA GLN A 251 -13.77 -14.13 20.01
C GLN A 251 -12.71 -14.51 18.95
N ALA A 252 -13.07 -14.48 17.67
CA ALA A 252 -12.18 -14.60 16.52
C ALA A 252 -11.04 -13.55 16.46
N ASP A 253 -11.17 -12.45 17.20
CA ASP A 253 -10.31 -11.26 17.14
C ASP A 253 -8.82 -11.52 17.46
N SER A 254 -8.47 -12.68 18.05
CA SER A 254 -7.09 -13.06 18.40
C SER A 254 -6.58 -14.30 17.68
N ARG A 255 -7.27 -14.77 16.63
CA ARG A 255 -6.91 -16.03 15.98
C ARG A 255 -5.58 -16.00 15.26
N PHE A 256 -5.28 -14.88 14.60
CA PHE A 256 -4.06 -14.69 13.83
C PHE A 256 -3.17 -13.67 14.53
N ASP A 257 -1.86 -13.84 14.43
CA ASP A 257 -0.89 -12.87 14.95
C ASP A 257 -0.46 -11.87 13.85
N LEU A 258 -0.67 -12.25 12.59
CA LEU A 258 -0.26 -11.49 11.42
C LEU A 258 -1.13 -11.90 10.21
N LEU A 259 -1.58 -10.92 9.44
CA LEU A 259 -2.04 -11.11 8.08
C LEU A 259 -1.02 -10.51 7.12
N VAL A 260 -0.59 -11.28 6.12
CA VAL A 260 0.21 -10.77 5.00
C VAL A 260 -0.43 -11.14 3.67
N GLY A 261 -0.27 -10.32 2.65
CA GLY A 261 -0.86 -10.65 1.36
C GLY A 261 -0.75 -9.56 0.32
N ASP A 262 -0.89 -9.97 -0.95
CA ASP A 262 -1.22 -9.05 -2.02
C ASP A 262 -2.74 -8.87 -2.01
N LEU A 263 -3.18 -7.73 -1.49
CA LEU A 263 -4.60 -7.43 -1.37
C LEU A 263 -5.09 -6.64 -2.59
N ASN A 264 -4.22 -6.36 -3.57
CA ASN A 264 -4.54 -5.64 -4.79
C ASN A 264 -5.43 -4.41 -4.52
N THR A 265 -5.13 -3.65 -3.47
CA THR A 265 -5.92 -2.52 -2.99
C THR A 265 -5.00 -1.47 -2.37
N THR A 266 -5.50 -0.26 -2.10
CA THR A 266 -4.68 0.80 -1.51
C THR A 266 -4.95 0.98 -0.01
N PRO A 267 -4.04 1.63 0.74
CA PRO A 267 -4.26 1.90 2.17
C PRO A 267 -5.49 2.76 2.47
N ARG A 268 -6.09 3.38 1.44
CA ARG A 268 -7.30 4.20 1.59
C ARG A 268 -8.59 3.43 1.39
N THR A 269 -8.54 2.18 0.94
CA THR A 269 -9.74 1.38 0.73
C THR A 269 -10.39 1.07 2.09
N PRO A 270 -11.61 1.55 2.38
CA PRO A 270 -12.24 1.39 3.69
C PRO A 270 -12.44 -0.07 4.10
N GLU A 271 -12.75 -0.94 3.12
CA GLU A 271 -13.00 -2.37 3.34
C GLU A 271 -11.76 -3.14 3.83
N LEU A 272 -10.56 -2.56 3.80
CA LEU A 272 -9.36 -3.19 4.35
C LEU A 272 -9.53 -3.51 5.85
N ASN A 273 -10.24 -2.65 6.58
CA ASN A 273 -10.54 -2.84 8.01
C ASN A 273 -11.57 -3.95 8.28
N LEU A 274 -12.24 -4.46 7.23
CA LEU A 274 -13.23 -5.52 7.36
C LEU A 274 -12.59 -6.92 7.28
N VAL A 275 -11.41 -7.04 6.67
CA VAL A 275 -10.78 -8.35 6.40
C VAL A 275 -10.54 -9.12 7.69
N VAL A 276 -9.92 -8.46 8.67
CA VAL A 276 -9.79 -8.96 10.04
C VAL A 276 -10.04 -7.78 10.99
N PRO A 277 -11.22 -7.70 11.62
CA PRO A 277 -11.55 -6.62 12.54
C PRO A 277 -10.48 -6.45 13.64
N GLY A 278 -10.18 -5.19 13.98
CA GLY A 278 -9.17 -4.85 14.99
C GLY A 278 -7.72 -4.85 14.51
N PHE A 279 -7.44 -5.42 13.33
CA PHE A 279 -6.09 -5.38 12.77
C PHE A 279 -5.76 -4.00 12.22
N GLN A 280 -4.49 -3.62 12.32
CA GLN A 280 -3.95 -2.37 11.83
C GLN A 280 -2.81 -2.62 10.86
N ASP A 281 -2.65 -1.71 9.90
CA ASP A 281 -1.57 -1.74 8.94
C ASP A 281 -0.21 -1.44 9.61
N ALA A 282 0.63 -2.47 9.71
CA ALA A 282 1.91 -2.42 10.40
C ALA A 282 2.87 -1.40 9.75
N PHE A 283 2.78 -1.17 8.43
CA PHE A 283 3.62 -0.16 7.77
C PHE A 283 3.26 1.26 8.25
N THR A 284 1.98 1.57 8.41
CA THR A 284 1.57 2.89 8.92
C THR A 284 2.04 3.12 10.36
N MET A 285 2.20 2.05 11.14
CA MET A 285 2.57 2.11 12.56
C MET A 285 4.09 2.17 12.79
N VAL A 286 4.83 1.26 12.13
CA VAL A 286 6.28 1.03 12.35
C VAL A 286 7.07 0.92 11.04
N GLY A 287 6.50 1.41 9.94
CA GLY A 287 7.11 1.38 8.62
C GLY A 287 8.36 2.25 8.52
N ARG A 288 9.24 1.89 7.58
CA ARG A 288 10.46 2.63 7.27
C ARG A 288 10.75 2.74 5.79
N GLY A 289 11.21 3.93 5.42
CA GLY A 289 11.54 4.24 4.05
C GLY A 289 10.30 4.20 3.17
N TRP A 290 10.50 3.99 1.88
CA TRP A 290 9.42 3.98 0.91
C TRP A 290 8.62 2.67 0.97
N GLY A 291 7.31 2.77 1.22
CA GLY A 291 6.42 1.62 1.47
C GLY A 291 5.76 1.02 0.24
N GLY A 292 5.83 1.66 -0.92
CA GLY A 292 5.16 1.13 -2.09
C GLY A 292 5.85 -0.11 -2.66
N THR A 293 5.04 -1.09 -3.03
CA THR A 293 5.45 -2.45 -3.39
C THR A 293 5.30 -2.74 -4.88
N TRP A 294 4.46 -1.99 -5.62
CA TRP A 294 4.19 -2.21 -7.04
C TRP A 294 4.18 -0.91 -7.87
N PRO A 295 4.66 -0.89 -9.12
CA PRO A 295 5.46 -1.95 -9.75
C PRO A 295 6.85 -2.02 -9.09
N ARG A 296 7.50 -3.18 -9.10
CA ARG A 296 8.77 -3.44 -8.37
C ARG A 296 9.82 -2.33 -8.53
N ASP A 297 10.05 -1.89 -9.78
CA ASP A 297 11.10 -0.94 -10.12
C ASP A 297 10.92 0.42 -9.43
N ARG A 298 9.68 0.93 -9.38
CA ARG A 298 9.40 2.27 -8.83
C ARG A 298 8.68 2.26 -7.47
N GLY A 299 7.98 1.17 -7.16
CA GLY A 299 7.16 0.98 -5.97
C GLY A 299 6.07 2.04 -5.83
N TRP A 300 5.34 2.43 -6.87
CA TRP A 300 4.39 3.55 -6.76
C TRP A 300 3.21 3.33 -5.81
N LEU A 301 2.78 2.09 -5.66
CA LEU A 301 1.57 1.68 -4.97
C LEU A 301 1.90 0.66 -3.90
N ARG A 302 1.28 0.81 -2.73
CA ARG A 302 1.37 -0.16 -1.65
C ARG A 302 0.12 -1.03 -1.68
N ILE A 303 0.26 -2.19 -2.33
CA ILE A 303 -0.83 -3.17 -2.50
C ILE A 303 -0.58 -4.47 -1.74
N ASP A 304 0.67 -4.68 -1.31
CA ASP A 304 1.07 -5.74 -0.41
C ASP A 304 1.02 -5.21 1.03
N PHE A 305 0.35 -5.94 1.92
CA PHE A 305 0.11 -5.50 3.30
C PHE A 305 0.67 -6.47 4.33
N ALA A 306 0.98 -5.91 5.50
CA ALA A 306 1.15 -6.62 6.75
C ALA A 306 0.17 -5.98 7.76
N LEU A 307 -0.88 -6.71 8.15
CA LEU A 307 -1.86 -6.26 9.12
C LEU A 307 -1.67 -7.05 10.43
N VAL A 308 -1.71 -6.37 11.57
CA VAL A 308 -1.42 -6.96 12.88
C VAL A 308 -2.42 -6.51 13.94
N PRO A 309 -2.73 -7.36 14.94
CA PRO A 309 -3.52 -6.91 16.07
C PRO A 309 -2.69 -5.94 16.95
N PRO A 310 -3.34 -5.09 17.78
CA PRO A 310 -2.66 -4.04 18.53
C PRO A 310 -1.61 -4.54 19.53
N ASP A 311 -1.78 -5.75 20.05
CA ASP A 311 -0.93 -6.40 21.06
C ASP A 311 0.24 -7.21 20.47
N ARG A 312 0.31 -7.38 19.14
CA ARG A 312 1.37 -8.12 18.43
C ARG A 312 2.16 -7.25 17.44
N MET A 313 2.34 -5.98 17.77
CA MET A 313 2.98 -5.01 16.89
C MET A 313 4.46 -5.37 16.61
N PRO A 314 4.89 -5.42 15.32
CA PRO A 314 6.30 -5.60 14.99
C PRO A 314 7.14 -4.37 15.37
N THR A 315 8.47 -4.50 15.38
CA THR A 315 9.40 -3.38 15.63
C THR A 315 9.68 -2.56 14.38
N SER A 316 9.51 -3.16 13.21
CA SER A 316 9.79 -2.52 11.93
C SER A 316 9.05 -3.20 10.79
N VAL A 317 8.67 -2.41 9.79
CA VAL A 317 8.32 -2.91 8.46
C VAL A 317 9.08 -2.10 7.42
N LYS A 318 9.70 -2.74 6.44
CA LYS A 318 10.34 -2.07 5.29
C LYS A 318 10.11 -2.86 4.02
N THR A 319 10.28 -2.21 2.88
CA THR A 319 10.28 -2.89 1.57
C THR A 319 11.67 -3.37 1.20
N PHE A 320 11.76 -4.43 0.39
CA PHE A 320 13.00 -4.84 -0.27
C PHE A 320 12.74 -5.19 -1.73
N ASP A 321 13.72 -4.94 -2.60
CA ASP A 321 13.64 -5.30 -4.02
C ASP A 321 14.26 -6.69 -4.25
N PRO A 322 13.46 -7.71 -4.64
CA PRO A 322 14.00 -9.03 -4.99
C PRO A 322 14.87 -9.02 -6.26
N GLY A 323 14.85 -7.94 -7.06
CA GLY A 323 15.59 -7.80 -8.32
C GLY A 323 14.86 -8.34 -9.55
N SER A 324 13.91 -9.26 -9.36
CA SER A 324 13.05 -9.81 -10.41
C SER A 324 11.61 -9.98 -9.92
N GLY A 325 10.67 -10.18 -10.83
CA GLY A 325 9.23 -10.18 -10.55
C GLY A 325 8.59 -8.79 -10.58
N GLY A 326 7.29 -8.73 -10.28
CA GLY A 326 6.48 -7.50 -10.36
C GLY A 326 6.37 -6.70 -9.08
N HIS A 327 6.74 -7.27 -7.93
CA HIS A 327 6.58 -6.64 -6.61
C HIS A 327 7.91 -6.52 -5.86
N ARG A 328 7.97 -5.52 -4.99
CA ARG A 328 8.88 -5.49 -3.84
C ARG A 328 8.26 -6.30 -2.72
N GLY A 329 9.06 -6.99 -1.92
CA GLY A 329 8.57 -7.71 -0.76
C GLY A 329 8.58 -6.84 0.51
N LEU A 330 7.97 -7.35 1.57
CA LEU A 330 7.96 -6.77 2.91
C LEU A 330 8.93 -7.53 3.82
N VAL A 331 9.65 -6.78 4.65
CA VAL A 331 10.47 -7.30 5.75
C VAL A 331 9.88 -6.79 7.05
N ILE A 332 9.44 -7.70 7.91
CA ILE A 332 8.73 -7.42 9.14
C ILE A 332 9.60 -7.91 10.30
N GLY A 333 10.16 -6.99 11.08
CA GLY A 333 11.03 -7.32 12.21
C GLY A 333 10.26 -7.42 13.53
N TYR A 334 10.62 -8.36 14.38
CA TYR A 334 10.06 -8.55 15.72
C TYR A 334 11.17 -8.43 16.76
N ARG A 335 10.91 -7.80 17.91
CA ARG A 335 11.89 -7.69 18.99
C ARG A 335 12.00 -9.03 19.69
N ARG A 336 13.22 -9.49 19.99
CA ARG A 336 13.38 -10.53 21.02
C ARG A 336 12.92 -9.99 22.39
N PRO A 337 12.21 -10.79 23.20
CA PRO A 337 11.79 -10.36 24.53
C PRO A 337 12.97 -9.96 25.43
#